data_AF-A0A4U7FBT5-F1
#
_entry.id   AF-A0A4U7FBT5-F1
#
_cell.length_a   1.000
_cell.length_b   1.000
_cell.length_c   1.000
_cell.angle_alpha   90.00
_cell.angle_beta   90.00
_cell.angle_gamma   90.00
#
_symmetry.space_group_name_H-M   'P 1'
#
loop_
_entity.id
_entity.type
_entity.pdbx_description
1 polymer ?
#
loop_
_entity_poly.entity_id
_entity_poly.type
_entity_poly.pdbx_seq_one_letter_code
_entity_poly.pdbx_strand_id
1 'polypeptide(L)' 'MDETCPHLAYREEGDGKSFETARAFCTVTESFVQPMRADICNARYGLDPATDCEFYVEPKPPSNGAEDPDADR' A
#
# COMPACT_ATOMS: atom_id res chain seq x y z
N MET A 1 -11.32 -6.29 -3.43
CA MET A 1 -9.90 -5.95 -3.66
C MET A 1 -9.62 -4.74 -2.79
N ASP A 2 -8.53 -4.72 -2.04
CA ASP A 2 -8.20 -3.59 -1.18
C ASP A 2 -8.21 -2.31 -2.01
N GLU A 3 -9.20 -1.44 -1.75
CA GLU A 3 -9.39 -0.16 -2.43
C GLU A 3 -8.25 0.82 -2.06
N THR A 4 -7.43 0.45 -1.08
CA THR A 4 -6.32 1.22 -0.55
C THR A 4 -4.98 0.58 -0.86
N CYS A 5 -3.96 1.41 -1.05
CA CYS A 5 -2.59 0.99 -1.27
C CYS A 5 -2.07 0.20 -0.06
N PRO A 6 -1.65 -1.07 -0.22
CA PRO A 6 -1.20 -1.93 0.87
C PRO A 6 0.14 -1.46 1.48
N HIS A 7 0.83 -0.56 0.79
CA HIS A 7 2.12 -0.01 1.22
C HIS A 7 1.98 1.27 2.04
N LEU A 8 0.75 1.73 2.29
CA LEU A 8 0.49 2.89 3.14
C LEU A 8 0.35 2.45 4.60
N ALA A 9 1.25 2.90 5.45
CA ALA A 9 1.17 2.73 6.89
C ALA A 9 1.01 4.09 7.59
N TYR A 10 0.42 4.10 8.77
CA TYR A 10 0.39 5.29 9.64
C TYR A 10 1.29 5.02 10.84
N ARG A 11 2.33 5.83 11.04
CA ARG A 11 3.32 5.66 12.11
C ARG A 11 3.45 6.93 12.93
N GLU A 12 3.52 6.76 14.24
CA GLU A 12 3.73 7.85 15.21
C GLU A 12 5.22 8.13 15.46
N GLU A 13 6.12 7.30 14.94
CA GLU A 13 7.56 7.51 15.06
C GLU A 13 8.30 7.16 13.76
N GLY A 14 9.39 7.88 13.49
CA GLY A 14 10.33 7.61 12.40
C GLY A 14 11.46 8.63 12.34
N ASP A 15 12.58 8.26 11.70
CA ASP A 15 13.79 9.11 11.60
C ASP A 15 14.30 9.63 12.95
N GLY A 16 14.17 8.82 14.00
CA GLY A 16 14.56 9.18 15.38
C GLY A 16 13.67 10.26 16.02
N LYS A 17 12.49 10.51 15.45
CA LYS A 17 11.52 11.50 15.94
C LYS A 17 10.19 10.81 16.24
N SER A 18 9.55 11.26 17.31
CA SER A 18 8.17 10.92 17.65
C SER A 18 7.23 12.05 17.26
N PHE A 19 6.05 11.69 16.79
CA PHE A 19 4.98 12.58 16.37
C PHE A 19 3.78 12.40 17.29
N GLU A 20 3.09 13.49 17.62
CA GLU A 20 1.86 13.45 18.42
C GLU A 20 0.67 12.84 17.65
N THR A 21 0.80 12.68 16.33
CA THR A 21 -0.25 12.11 15.48
C THR A 21 0.40 11.23 14.43
N ALA A 22 -0.20 10.07 14.20
CA ALA A 22 0.29 9.11 13.21
C ALA A 22 0.37 9.75 11.82
N ARG A 23 1.56 9.71 11.21
CA ARG A 23 1.83 10.25 9.88
C ARG A 23 1.83 9.15 8.85
N ALA A 24 1.35 9.48 7.66
CA ALA A 24 1.37 8.60 6.51
C ALA A 24 2.81 8.29 6.08
N PHE A 25 3.14 7.01 6.05
CA PHE A 25 4.44 6.45 5.74
C PHE A 25 4.29 5.46 4.59
N CYS A 26 5.03 5.66 3.51
CA CYS A 26 5.06 4.74 2.38
C CYS A 26 6.19 3.74 2.59
N THR A 27 5.87 2.45 2.61
CA THR A 27 6.86 1.38 2.77
C THR A 27 7.66 1.11 1.50
N VAL A 28 7.19 1.56 0.32
CA VAL A 28 7.94 1.44 -0.95
C VAL A 28 9.12 2.42 -0.99
N THR A 29 8.87 3.67 -0.60
CA THR A 29 9.91 4.72 -0.57
C THR A 29 10.55 4.87 0.81
N GLU A 30 10.15 4.03 1.77
CA GLU A 30 10.58 4.03 3.17
C GLU A 30 10.62 5.43 3.80
N SER A 31 9.59 6.23 3.52
CA SER A 31 9.56 7.65 3.91
C SER A 31 8.15 8.14 4.20
N PHE A 32 8.06 9.19 5.02
CA PHE A 32 6.82 9.90 5.27
C PHE A 32 6.36 10.64 4.01
N VAL A 33 5.12 10.40 3.60
CA VAL A 33 4.52 11.02 2.42
C VAL A 33 3.70 12.24 2.79
N GLN A 34 3.50 13.12 1.81
CA GLN A 34 2.63 14.28 1.96
C GLN A 34 1.15 13.87 2.07
N PRO A 35 0.30 14.69 2.70
CA PRO A 35 -1.14 14.41 2.83
C PRO A 35 -1.82 14.10 1.49
N MET A 36 -1.52 14.88 0.44
CA MET A 36 -2.07 14.67 -0.90
C MET A 36 -1.77 13.28 -1.45
N ARG A 37 -0.58 12.75 -1.15
CA ARG A 37 -0.19 11.42 -1.59
C ARG A 37 -0.78 10.32 -0.72
N ALA A 38 -1.00 10.60 0.56
CA ALA A 38 -1.80 9.73 1.41
C ALA A 38 -3.24 9.64 0.89
N ASP A 39 -3.83 10.74 0.40
CA ASP A 39 -5.16 10.72 -0.20
C ASP A 39 -5.21 9.85 -1.46
N ILE A 40 -4.21 9.94 -2.35
CA ILE A 40 -4.07 9.04 -3.51
C ILE A 40 -4.00 7.58 -3.04
N CYS A 41 -3.11 7.28 -2.09
CA CYS A 41 -2.93 5.91 -1.60
C CYS A 41 -4.17 5.36 -0.88
N ASN A 42 -5.02 6.21 -0.31
CA ASN A 42 -6.29 5.80 0.30
C ASN A 42 -7.46 5.77 -0.70
N ALA A 43 -7.20 5.96 -2.00
CA ALA A 43 -8.22 6.14 -3.04
C ALA A 43 -9.30 7.17 -2.68
N ARG A 44 -8.91 8.22 -1.94
CA ARG A 44 -9.85 9.28 -1.54
C ARG A 44 -10.17 10.18 -2.73
N TYR A 45 -11.37 10.75 -2.72
CA TYR A 45 -11.83 11.70 -3.74
C TYR A 45 -11.86 11.15 -5.17
N GLY A 46 -11.92 9.81 -5.33
CA GLY A 46 -11.90 9.17 -6.65
C GLY A 46 -10.50 9.10 -7.29
N LEU A 47 -9.46 9.28 -6.49
CA LEU A 47 -8.08 9.01 -6.90
C LEU A 47 -7.84 7.51 -6.92
N ASP A 48 -7.00 7.05 -7.85
CA ASP A 48 -6.66 5.64 -7.99
C ASP A 48 -5.17 5.42 -7.71
N PRO A 49 -4.81 4.61 -6.70
CA PRO A 49 -3.42 4.33 -6.37
C PRO A 49 -2.62 3.77 -7.56
N ALA A 50 -3.23 2.96 -8.42
CA ALA A 50 -2.54 2.32 -9.53
C ALA A 50 -2.27 3.27 -10.70
N THR A 51 -3.10 4.30 -10.91
CA THR A 51 -2.89 5.27 -11.99
C THR A 51 -2.29 6.60 -11.53
N ASP A 52 -2.55 7.04 -10.30
CA ASP A 52 -2.18 8.37 -9.81
C ASP A 52 -0.93 8.38 -8.91
N CYS A 53 -0.46 7.21 -8.44
CA CYS A 53 0.78 7.12 -7.65
C CYS A 53 1.93 6.54 -8.46
N GLU A 54 2.97 7.36 -8.66
CA GLU A 54 4.17 7.00 -9.43
C GLU A 54 5.01 5.85 -8.80
N PHE A 55 4.77 5.52 -7.52
CA PHE A 55 5.47 4.46 -6.77
C PHE A 55 4.58 3.28 -6.42
N TYR A 56 3.35 3.23 -6.94
CA TYR A 56 2.46 2.13 -6.64
C TYR A 56 3.03 0.80 -7.15
N VAL A 57 3.02 -0.19 -6.27
CA VAL A 57 3.40 -1.57 -6.61
C VAL A 57 2.18 -2.42 -6.30
N GLU A 58 1.57 -2.97 -7.35
CA GLU A 58 0.45 -3.88 -7.18
C GLU A 58 0.88 -5.03 -6.26
N PRO A 59 0.14 -5.30 -5.16
CA PRO A 59 0.43 -6.46 -4.36
C PRO A 59 0.24 -7.68 -5.26
N LYS A 60 1.28 -8.53 -5.34
CA LYS A 60 1.12 -9.83 -6.02
C LYS A 60 -0.15 -10.47 -5.45
N PRO A 61 -1.17 -10.76 -6.28
CA PRO A 61 -2.37 -11.41 -5.78
C PRO A 61 -1.92 -12.66 -5.04
N PRO A 62 -2.52 -13.00 -3.88
CA PRO A 62 -2.13 -14.20 -3.17
C PRO A 62 -2.23 -15.34 -4.17
N SER A 63 -1.09 -15.91 -4.56
CA SER A 63 -1.07 -17.12 -5.37
C SER A 63 -1.65 -18.19 -4.46
N ASN A 64 -2.98 -18.34 -4.48
CA ASN A 64 -3.65 -19.49 -3.92
C ASN A 64 -3.01 -20.70 -4.61
N GLY A 65 -2.21 -21.44 -3.84
CA GLY A 65 -1.49 -22.59 -4.33
C GLY A 65 -2.46 -23.59 -4.94
N ALA A 66 -2.09 -24.05 -6.14
CA ALA A 66 -2.23 -25.41 -6.62
C ALA A 66 -3.40 -26.22 -6.04
N GLU A 67 -4.49 -26.30 -6.79
CA GLU A 67 -5.16 -27.59 -6.96
C GLU A 67 -4.70 -28.11 -8.33
N ASP A 68 -3.72 -28.99 -8.30
CA ASP A 68 -3.46 -29.96 -9.36
C ASP A 68 -4.34 -31.17 -9.01
N PRO A 69 -5.57 -31.28 -9.55
CA PRO A 69 -6.29 -32.53 -9.45
C PRO A 69 -5.66 -33.51 -10.45
N ASP A 70 -4.74 -34.27 -9.90
CA ASP A 70 -4.62 -35.71 -10.13
C ASP A 70 -4.29 -36.14 -11.56
N ALA A 71 -3.00 -36.41 -11.73
CA ALA A 71 -2.46 -37.31 -12.70
C ALA A 71 -3.04 -38.74 -12.54
N ASP A 72 -4.21 -39.01 -13.13
CA ASP A 72 -4.64 -40.36 -13.49
C ASP A 72 -5.50 -40.32 -14.77
N ARG A 73 -4.84 -40.37 -15.94
CA ARG A 73 -5.47 -40.76 -17.20
C ARG A 73 -4.51 -41.48 -18.13
#